data_AF-A0A5B6UX92-F1
#
_entry.id   AF-A0A5B6UX92-F1
#
_cell.length_a   1.000
_cell.length_b   1.000
_cell.length_c   1.000
_cell.angle_alpha   90.00
_cell.angle_beta   90.00
_cell.angle_gamma   90.00
#
_symmetry.space_group_name_H-M   'P 1'
#
loop_
_entity.id
_entity.type
_entity.pdbx_description
1 polymer ?
#
loop_
_entity_poly.entity_id
_entity_poly.type
_entity_poly.pdbx_seq_one_letter_code
_entity_poly.pdbx_strand_id
1 'polypeptide(L)'
;MGNRIELFNLEKHFAFYGAYHSNPANIVIHMLFVWPIFFTAILLLDFTPSLFNLPHIDFSLSGVHVSLIFNFGFLFALVYAVFYMCLDVKAGTLAALLCGVCWIVSSVLATRLGFSLAWKCCMVAYNISGVWNLFQNMESLSFSHANGVFGSISFPSMVLDFENH
;
A
#
# COMPACT_ATOMS: atom_id res chain seq x y z
N MET A 1 -6.88 33.15 16.57
CA MET A 1 -7.96 32.29 16.03
C MET A 1 -7.66 32.04 14.55
N GLY A 2 -6.75 31.10 14.22
CA GLY A 2 -6.25 30.98 12.83
C GLY A 2 -5.71 29.62 12.42
N ASN A 3 -5.85 28.58 13.25
CA ASN A 3 -5.17 27.29 13.03
C ASN A 3 -6.10 26.13 12.65
N ARG A 4 -7.42 26.36 12.56
CA ARG A 4 -8.39 25.31 12.21
C ARG A 4 -8.71 25.24 10.72
N ILE A 5 -8.54 26.33 9.96
CA ILE A 5 -8.90 26.34 8.54
C ILE A 5 -7.84 25.63 7.70
N GLU A 6 -6.55 25.66 8.07
CA GLU A 6 -5.50 24.95 7.32
C GLU A 6 -5.55 23.43 7.49
N LEU A 7 -5.79 22.91 8.70
CA LEU A 7 -5.86 21.46 8.95
C LEU A 7 -6.97 20.77 8.15
N PHE A 8 -8.06 21.45 7.86
CA PHE A 8 -9.20 20.91 7.10
C PHE A 8 -9.27 21.39 5.64
N ASN A 9 -8.23 22.08 5.15
CA ASN A 9 -8.17 22.50 3.76
C ASN A 9 -7.71 21.34 2.88
N LEU A 10 -8.67 20.51 2.46
CA LEU A 10 -8.45 19.33 1.62
C LEU A 10 -7.69 19.65 0.33
N GLU A 11 -7.94 20.81 -0.28
CA GLU A 11 -7.26 21.23 -1.50
C GLU A 11 -5.75 21.39 -1.29
N LYS A 12 -5.34 22.05 -0.20
CA LYS A 12 -3.92 22.15 0.17
C LYS A 12 -3.30 20.79 0.45
N HIS A 13 -4.00 19.91 1.18
CA HIS A 13 -3.50 18.55 1.48
C HIS A 13 -3.37 17.70 0.21
N PHE A 14 -4.35 17.75 -0.69
CA PHE A 14 -4.29 17.02 -1.96
C PHE A 14 -3.25 17.58 -2.92
N ALA A 15 -3.09 18.91 -3.00
CA ALA A 15 -2.07 19.53 -3.84
C ALA A 15 -0.65 19.19 -3.37
N PHE A 16 -0.41 19.22 -2.05
CA PHE A 16 0.85 18.78 -1.46
C PHE A 16 1.09 17.28 -1.67
N TYR A 17 0.08 16.45 -1.45
CA TYR A 17 0.15 15.00 -1.69
C TYR A 17 0.39 14.67 -3.17
N GLY A 18 -0.22 15.40 -4.09
CA GLY A 18 0.00 15.27 -5.53
C GLY A 18 1.41 15.66 -5.96
N ALA A 19 1.91 16.80 -5.47
CA ALA A 19 3.29 17.22 -5.69
C ALA A 19 4.30 16.21 -5.10
N TYR A 20 3.99 15.61 -3.95
CA TYR A 20 4.81 14.55 -3.36
C TYR A 20 4.91 13.31 -4.26
N HIS A 21 3.79 12.89 -4.86
CA HIS A 21 3.71 11.74 -5.78
C HIS A 21 4.25 12.05 -7.19
N SER A 22 4.81 13.25 -7.42
CA SER A 22 5.48 13.60 -8.67
C SER A 22 7.01 13.37 -8.63
N ASN A 23 7.59 13.17 -7.44
CA ASN A 23 9.02 12.86 -7.30
C ASN A 23 9.29 11.37 -7.56
N PRO A 24 10.16 11.00 -8.53
CA PRO A 24 10.41 9.60 -8.88
C PRO A 24 10.95 8.76 -7.71
N ALA A 25 11.74 9.33 -6.81
CA ALA A 25 12.23 8.62 -5.63
C ALA A 25 11.06 8.22 -4.71
N ASN A 26 10.12 9.14 -4.49
CA ASN A 26 8.93 8.89 -3.67
C ASN A 26 8.02 7.83 -4.29
N ILE A 27 7.85 7.85 -5.61
CA ILE A 27 7.08 6.85 -6.35
C ILE A 27 7.71 5.47 -6.15
N VAL A 28 9.02 5.34 -6.35
CA VAL A 28 9.74 4.06 -6.17
C VAL A 28 9.55 3.53 -4.75
N ILE A 29 9.71 4.40 -3.75
CA ILE A 29 9.58 3.98 -2.36
C ILE A 29 8.12 3.59 -2.05
N HIS A 30 7.15 4.35 -2.54
CA HIS A 30 5.73 4.00 -2.40
C HIS A 30 5.41 2.63 -3.02
N MET A 31 5.94 2.38 -4.22
CA MET A 31 5.79 1.10 -4.92
C MET A 31 6.45 -0.07 -4.18
N LEU A 32 7.46 0.16 -3.34
CA LEU A 32 8.09 -0.88 -2.53
C LEU A 32 7.36 -1.12 -1.20
N PHE A 33 6.93 -0.07 -0.51
CA PHE A 33 6.35 -0.16 0.84
C PHE A 33 4.85 -0.48 0.87
N VAL A 34 4.14 -0.30 -0.25
CA VAL A 34 2.72 -0.67 -0.32
C VAL A 34 2.51 -2.18 -0.12
N TRP A 35 3.40 -3.03 -0.65
CA TRP A 35 3.24 -4.49 -0.61
C TRP A 35 3.42 -5.09 0.79
N PRO A 36 4.43 -4.71 1.60
CA PRO A 36 4.52 -5.16 2.99
C PRO A 36 3.29 -4.78 3.82
N ILE A 37 2.77 -3.56 3.64
CA ILE A 37 1.56 -3.10 4.36
C ILE A 37 0.37 -3.97 3.96
N PHE A 38 0.14 -4.11 2.65
CA PHE A 38 -0.92 -4.95 2.10
C PHE A 38 -0.83 -6.39 2.60
N PHE A 39 0.36 -6.99 2.58
CA PHE A 39 0.63 -8.33 3.09
C PHE A 39 0.26 -8.47 4.57
N THR A 40 0.68 -7.53 5.42
CA THR A 40 0.36 -7.59 6.86
C THR A 40 -1.13 -7.43 7.13
N ALA A 41 -1.84 -6.63 6.33
CA ALA A 41 -3.30 -6.51 6.43
C ALA A 41 -4.00 -7.83 6.09
N ILE A 42 -3.60 -8.50 5.01
CA ILE A 42 -4.14 -9.83 4.66
C ILE A 42 -3.80 -10.85 5.74
N LEU A 43 -2.58 -10.86 6.26
CA LEU A 43 -2.17 -11.79 7.33
C LEU A 43 -3.04 -11.66 8.59
N LEU A 44 -3.49 -10.45 8.95
CA LEU A 44 -4.46 -10.28 10.03
C LEU A 44 -5.83 -10.80 9.67
N LEU A 45 -6.29 -10.49 8.45
CA LEU A 45 -7.57 -10.97 7.95
C LEU A 45 -7.59 -12.48 7.78
N ASP A 46 -6.45 -13.14 7.68
CA ASP A 46 -6.39 -14.60 7.57
C ASP A 46 -6.85 -15.34 8.82
N PHE A 47 -6.87 -14.67 9.98
CA PHE A 47 -7.42 -15.21 11.22
C PHE A 47 -8.93 -15.06 11.34
N THR A 48 -9.60 -14.55 10.29
CA THR A 48 -11.06 -14.51 10.22
C THR A 48 -11.64 -15.87 9.80
N PRO A 49 -12.88 -16.20 10.20
CA PRO A 49 -13.54 -17.43 9.77
C PRO A 49 -13.71 -17.49 8.24
N SER A 50 -13.89 -18.70 7.71
CA SER A 50 -14.12 -18.89 6.27
C SER A 50 -15.41 -18.20 5.83
N LEU A 51 -15.37 -17.61 4.63
CA LEU A 51 -16.52 -16.99 4.00
C LEU A 51 -17.42 -18.09 3.45
N PHE A 52 -18.72 -17.99 3.75
CA PHE A 52 -19.78 -18.81 3.16
C PHE A 52 -19.56 -20.34 3.23
N ASN A 53 -18.79 -20.84 4.22
CA ASN A 53 -18.42 -22.26 4.31
C ASN A 53 -17.81 -22.81 3.01
N LEU A 54 -17.04 -21.99 2.29
CA LEU A 54 -16.37 -22.42 1.07
C LEU A 54 -15.39 -23.57 1.34
N PRO A 55 -15.21 -24.50 0.39
CA PRO A 55 -14.30 -25.63 0.56
C PRO A 55 -12.87 -25.13 0.72
N HIS A 56 -12.13 -25.72 1.66
CA HIS A 56 -10.72 -25.41 1.85
C HIS A 56 -9.90 -26.16 0.79
N ILE A 57 -8.86 -25.52 0.27
CA ILE A 57 -7.93 -26.18 -0.66
C ILE A 57 -6.72 -26.64 0.15
N ASP A 58 -6.69 -27.94 0.42
CA ASP A 58 -5.56 -28.58 1.08
C ASP A 58 -4.65 -29.21 0.02
N PHE A 59 -3.37 -28.84 0.04
CA PHE A 59 -2.36 -29.48 -0.79
C PHE A 59 -1.04 -29.64 -0.02
N SER A 60 -0.28 -30.66 -0.40
CA SER A 60 1.03 -30.92 0.19
C SER A 60 2.10 -30.50 -0.81
N LEU A 61 2.87 -29.46 -0.47
CA LEU A 61 4.01 -29.02 -1.26
C LEU A 61 5.29 -29.38 -0.50
N SER A 62 6.09 -30.29 -1.07
CA SER A 62 7.38 -30.72 -0.48
C SER A 62 7.27 -31.20 0.98
N GLY A 63 6.16 -31.88 1.35
CA GLY A 63 5.92 -32.38 2.70
C GLY A 63 5.35 -31.34 3.68
N VAL A 64 5.08 -30.12 3.23
CA VAL A 64 4.36 -29.10 4.01
C VAL A 64 2.89 -29.13 3.63
N HIS A 65 2.03 -29.44 4.61
CA HIS A 65 0.58 -29.30 4.47
C HIS A 65 0.22 -27.82 4.44
N VAL A 66 -0.33 -27.36 3.31
CA VAL A 66 -0.84 -26.01 3.13
C VAL A 66 -2.36 -26.09 2.98
N SER A 67 -3.08 -25.43 3.88
CA SER A 67 -4.53 -25.24 3.83
C SER A 67 -4.81 -23.81 3.40
N LEU A 68 -5.29 -23.61 2.18
CA LEU A 68 -5.81 -22.32 1.72
C LEU A 68 -7.28 -22.21 2.13
N ILE A 69 -7.55 -21.22 2.99
CA ILE A 69 -8.91 -20.92 3.48
C ILE A 69 -9.40 -19.68 2.74
N PHE A 70 -10.61 -19.75 2.19
CA PHE A 70 -11.28 -18.59 1.61
C PHE A 70 -11.90 -17.75 2.71
N ASN A 71 -11.14 -16.83 3.27
CA ASN A 71 -11.51 -15.94 4.38
C ASN A 71 -11.64 -14.48 3.88
N PHE A 72 -11.76 -13.52 4.80
CA PHE A 72 -11.77 -12.09 4.43
C PHE A 72 -10.45 -11.62 3.80
N GLY A 73 -9.32 -12.26 4.10
CA GLY A 73 -8.02 -11.99 3.47
C GLY A 73 -8.04 -12.30 1.98
N PHE A 74 -8.62 -13.43 1.58
CA PHE A 74 -8.85 -13.77 0.17
C PHE A 74 -9.72 -12.72 -0.53
N LEU A 75 -10.87 -12.36 0.07
CA LEU A 75 -11.79 -11.39 -0.52
C LEU A 75 -11.10 -10.03 -0.70
N PHE A 76 -10.35 -9.59 0.30
CA PHE A 76 -9.58 -8.36 0.25
C PHE A 76 -8.54 -8.40 -0.87
N ALA A 77 -7.77 -9.50 -0.98
CA ALA A 77 -6.81 -9.69 -2.06
C ALA A 77 -7.47 -9.66 -3.45
N LEU A 78 -8.63 -10.30 -3.60
CA LEU A 78 -9.38 -10.35 -4.85
C LEU A 78 -9.90 -8.96 -5.26
N VAL A 79 -10.50 -8.22 -4.32
CA VAL A 79 -11.01 -6.87 -4.59
C VAL A 79 -9.89 -5.95 -5.07
N TYR A 80 -8.74 -5.97 -4.39
CA TYR A 80 -7.59 -5.16 -4.80
C TYR A 80 -6.96 -5.61 -6.11
N ALA A 81 -6.89 -6.92 -6.38
CA ALA A 81 -6.42 -7.44 -7.66
C ALA A 81 -7.29 -6.93 -8.83
N VAL A 82 -8.62 -7.00 -8.69
CA VAL A 82 -9.56 -6.47 -9.70
C VAL A 82 -9.42 -4.96 -9.83
N PHE A 83 -9.36 -4.24 -8.70
CA PHE A 83 -9.17 -2.79 -8.69
C PHE A 83 -7.91 -2.38 -9.47
N TYR A 84 -6.76 -3.02 -9.22
CA TYR A 84 -5.53 -2.71 -9.94
C TYR A 84 -5.61 -3.02 -11.44
N MET A 85 -6.23 -4.14 -11.83
CA MET A 85 -6.45 -4.47 -13.25
C MET A 85 -7.35 -3.45 -13.96
N CYS A 86 -8.35 -2.91 -13.27
CA CYS A 86 -9.22 -1.87 -13.82
C CYS A 86 -8.51 -0.52 -14.02
N LEU A 87 -7.46 -0.23 -13.26
CA LEU A 87 -6.68 1.00 -13.41
C LEU A 87 -5.77 0.98 -14.63
N ASP A 88 -5.03 -0.12 -14.82
CA ASP A 88 -4.18 -0.34 -15.99
C ASP A 88 -4.00 -1.84 -16.20
N VAL A 89 -4.24 -2.35 -17.40
CA VAL A 89 -4.19 -3.80 -17.64
C VAL A 89 -2.77 -4.36 -17.53
N LYS A 90 -1.74 -3.62 -17.95
CA LYS A 90 -0.35 -4.10 -17.97
C LYS A 90 0.27 -4.08 -16.57
N ALA A 91 0.23 -2.94 -15.90
CA ALA A 91 0.76 -2.79 -14.54
C ALA A 91 -0.16 -3.47 -13.51
N GLY A 92 -1.47 -3.42 -13.74
CA GLY A 92 -2.48 -4.00 -12.85
C GLY A 92 -2.49 -5.51 -12.84
N THR A 93 -2.14 -6.19 -13.94
CA THR A 93 -1.97 -7.65 -13.92
C THR A 93 -0.77 -8.08 -13.07
N LEU A 94 0.34 -7.34 -13.12
CA LEU A 94 1.47 -7.59 -12.21
C LEU A 94 1.08 -7.35 -10.74
N ALA A 95 0.34 -6.28 -10.47
CA ALA A 95 -0.19 -6.00 -9.15
C ALA A 95 -1.16 -7.09 -8.66
N ALA A 96 -2.04 -7.59 -9.53
CA ALA A 96 -2.95 -8.68 -9.23
C ALA A 96 -2.20 -9.99 -8.89
N LEU A 97 -1.13 -10.30 -9.62
CA LEU A 97 -0.25 -11.43 -9.29
C LEU A 97 0.39 -11.26 -7.91
N LEU A 98 0.89 -10.05 -7.60
CA LEU A 98 1.44 -9.75 -6.28
C LEU A 98 0.40 -9.89 -5.17
N CYS A 99 -0.85 -9.42 -5.39
CA CYS A 99 -1.93 -9.62 -4.44
C CYS A 99 -2.19 -11.12 -4.18
N GLY A 100 -2.21 -11.94 -5.22
CA GLY A 100 -2.38 -13.39 -5.10
C GLY A 100 -1.22 -14.05 -4.34
N VAL A 101 0.03 -13.67 -4.64
CA VAL A 101 1.21 -14.16 -3.91
C VAL A 101 1.15 -13.76 -2.44
N CYS A 102 0.80 -12.50 -2.13
CA CYS A 102 0.64 -12.03 -0.76
C CYS A 102 -0.38 -12.88 0.01
N TRP A 103 -1.51 -13.22 -0.59
CA TRP A 103 -2.53 -14.06 0.03
C TRP A 103 -2.07 -15.50 0.27
N ILE A 104 -1.41 -16.14 -0.70
CA ILE A 104 -0.92 -17.50 -0.53
C ILE A 104 0.13 -17.55 0.59
N VAL A 105 1.09 -16.62 0.55
CA VAL A 105 2.15 -16.53 1.56
C VAL A 105 1.55 -16.23 2.93
N SER A 106 0.57 -15.32 3.03
CA SER A 106 -0.04 -14.99 4.32
C SER A 106 -0.84 -16.16 4.88
N SER A 107 -1.56 -16.90 4.03
CA SER A 107 -2.33 -18.09 4.44
C SER A 107 -1.41 -19.16 4.99
N VAL A 108 -0.30 -19.45 4.30
CA VAL A 108 0.74 -20.37 4.79
C VAL A 108 1.31 -19.85 6.11
N LEU A 109 1.64 -18.56 6.18
CA LEU A 109 2.27 -17.98 7.36
C LEU A 109 1.34 -17.98 8.58
N ALA A 110 0.05 -17.72 8.40
CA ALA A 110 -0.97 -17.73 9.45
C ALA A 110 -1.07 -19.12 10.12
N THR A 111 -0.96 -20.20 9.34
CA THR A 111 -0.93 -21.58 9.89
C THR A 111 0.31 -21.85 10.74
N ARG A 112 1.39 -21.07 10.57
CA ARG A 112 2.68 -21.28 11.25
C ARG A 112 2.93 -20.32 12.41
N LEU A 113 2.57 -19.05 12.27
CA LEU A 113 2.94 -17.99 13.22
C LEU A 113 1.95 -17.79 14.38
N GLY A 114 0.70 -18.20 14.22
CA GLY A 114 -0.37 -17.94 15.19
C GLY A 114 -0.68 -16.44 15.38
N PHE A 115 -1.86 -16.14 15.91
CA PHE A 115 -2.37 -14.76 16.00
C PHE A 115 -1.48 -13.82 16.86
N SER A 116 -0.90 -14.34 17.95
CA SER A 116 -0.09 -13.56 18.88
C SER A 116 1.16 -12.95 18.25
N LEU A 117 1.77 -13.64 17.28
CA LEU A 117 2.96 -13.15 16.60
C LEU A 117 2.59 -12.29 15.38
N ALA A 118 1.52 -12.64 14.67
CA ALA A 118 1.02 -11.86 13.54
C ALA A 118 0.64 -10.41 13.92
N TRP A 119 -0.05 -10.22 15.05
CA TRP A 119 -0.39 -8.89 15.54
C TRP A 119 0.86 -8.04 15.87
N LYS A 120 1.92 -8.66 16.39
CA LYS A 120 3.20 -7.97 16.65
C LYS A 120 3.88 -7.53 15.35
N CYS A 121 3.88 -8.37 14.33
CA CYS A 121 4.39 -8.00 12.99
C CYS A 121 3.63 -6.80 12.42
N CYS A 122 2.31 -6.74 12.62
CA CYS A 122 1.49 -5.62 12.17
C CYS A 122 1.79 -4.33 12.93
N MET A 123 1.99 -4.41 14.25
CA MET A 123 2.42 -3.27 15.05
C MET A 123 3.79 -2.75 14.57
N VAL A 124 4.73 -3.63 14.26
CA VAL A 124 6.04 -3.23 13.70
C VAL A 124 5.87 -2.57 12.33
N ALA A 125 5.08 -3.16 11.42
CA ALA A 125 4.80 -2.58 10.11
C ALA A 125 4.12 -1.20 10.21
N TYR A 126 3.17 -1.04 11.14
CA TYR A 126 2.53 0.24 11.44
C TYR A 126 3.54 1.28 11.93
N ASN A 127 4.42 0.91 12.85
CA ASN A 127 5.47 1.83 13.33
C ASN A 127 6.46 2.19 12.21
N ILE A 128 6.84 1.25 11.35
CA ILE A 128 7.70 1.52 10.18
C ILE A 128 6.99 2.48 9.22
N SER A 129 5.69 2.26 8.94
CA SER A 129 4.89 3.16 8.11
C SER A 129 4.74 4.56 8.75
N GLY A 130 4.60 4.65 10.07
CA GLY A 130 4.57 5.91 10.81
C GLY A 130 5.90 6.66 10.77
N VAL A 131 7.02 5.95 10.95
CA VAL A 131 8.37 6.51 10.82
C VAL A 131 8.63 6.95 9.37
N TRP A 132 8.13 6.20 8.39
CA TRP A 132 8.18 6.57 6.99
C TRP A 132 7.42 7.86 6.70
N ASN A 133 6.17 8.00 7.18
CA ASN A 133 5.42 9.26 7.10
C ASN A 133 6.19 10.43 7.75
N LEU A 134 6.92 10.18 8.84
CA LEU A 134 7.74 11.21 9.49
C LEU A 134 8.95 11.61 8.64
N PHE A 135 9.62 10.63 8.04
CA PHE A 135 10.74 10.85 7.12
C PHE A 135 10.31 11.63 5.87
N GLN A 136 9.15 11.27 5.29
CA GLN A 136 8.53 12.00 4.18
C GLN A 136 8.21 13.47 4.54
N ASN A 137 7.69 13.70 5.75
CA ASN A 137 7.46 15.06 6.23
C ASN A 137 8.77 15.85 6.38
N MET A 138 9.87 15.23 6.80
CA MET A 138 11.17 15.91 6.90
C MET A 138 11.80 16.24 5.54
N GLU A 139 11.70 15.36 4.55
CA GLU A 139 12.18 15.62 3.18
C GLU A 139 11.36 16.71 2.46
N SER A 140 10.05 16.75 2.70
CA SER A 140 9.20 17.81 2.14
C SER A 140 9.48 19.19 2.75
N LEU A 141 9.79 19.23 4.07
CA LEU A 141 10.19 20.45 4.77
C LEU A 141 11.56 20.93 4.31
N SER A 142 12.53 20.04 4.07
CA SER A 142 13.85 20.42 3.55
C SER A 142 13.74 20.95 2.11
N PHE A 143 12.89 20.37 1.26
CA PHE A 143 12.59 20.89 -0.07
C PHE A 143 11.89 22.25 -0.03
N SER A 144 10.92 22.44 0.87
CA SER A 144 10.22 23.72 1.03
C SER A 144 11.13 24.81 1.59
N HIS A 145 12.09 24.46 2.47
CA HIS A 145 13.07 25.41 2.99
C HIS A 145 14.13 25.75 1.93
N ALA A 146 14.58 24.77 1.14
CA ALA A 146 15.49 25.00 0.01
C ALA A 146 14.86 25.92 -1.06
N ASN A 147 13.58 25.71 -1.40
CA ASN A 147 12.84 26.57 -2.32
C ASN A 147 12.43 27.93 -1.72
N GLY A 148 12.42 28.06 -0.39
CA GLY A 148 12.24 29.33 0.32
C GLY A 148 13.52 30.17 0.38
N VAL A 149 14.69 29.53 0.35
CA VAL A 149 16.02 30.18 0.33
C VAL A 149 16.46 30.49 -1.11
N PHE A 150 16.10 29.65 -2.09
CA PHE A 150 16.26 29.93 -3.51
C PHE A 150 14.92 30.42 -4.09
N GLY A 151 14.70 31.73 -4.02
CA GLY A 151 13.48 32.36 -4.53
C GLY A 151 13.14 31.94 -5.98
N SER A 152 11.86 31.67 -6.20
CA SER A 152 11.18 31.72 -7.50
C SER A 152 11.96 31.09 -8.67
N ILE A 153 12.09 29.77 -8.69
CA ILE A 153 12.14 29.06 -9.97
C ILE A 153 10.70 28.65 -10.28
N SER A 154 10.04 29.48 -11.08
CA SER A 154 8.77 29.13 -11.72
C SER A 154 8.96 27.83 -12.48
N PHE A 155 8.36 26.74 -12.01
CA PHE A 155 8.11 25.60 -12.88
C PHE A 155 7.07 26.05 -13.90
N PRO A 156 7.39 26.08 -15.21
CA PRO A 156 6.36 26.27 -16.20
C PRO A 156 5.39 25.10 -16.08
N SER A 157 4.12 25.46 -16.03
CA SER A 157 2.98 24.57 -16.23
C SER A 157 3.25 23.57 -17.36
N MET A 158 3.64 22.34 -17.02
CA MET A 158 3.52 21.19 -17.92
C MET A 158 2.06 20.73 -17.87
N VAL A 159 1.21 21.58 -18.45
CA VAL A 159 -0.14 21.26 -18.87
C VAL A 159 0.01 20.39 -20.12
N LEU A 160 -0.48 19.15 -20.03
CA LEU A 160 -1.12 18.38 -21.09
C LEU A 160 -0.50 18.48 -22.50
N ASP A 161 0.39 17.55 -22.83
CA ASP A 161 0.50 17.01 -24.20
C ASP A 161 0.21 15.50 -24.13
N PHE A 162 -1.08 15.19 -23.99
CA PHE A 162 -1.66 13.89 -24.35
C PHE A 162 -2.88 14.17 -25.24
N GLU A 163 -2.65 14.84 -26.36
CA GLU A 163 -3.56 14.85 -27.49
C GLU A 163 -2.72 14.79 -28.77
N ASN A 164 -3.00 13.78 -29.61
CA ASN A 164 -2.33 13.38 -30.86
C ASN A 164 -1.04 12.55 -30.74
N HIS A 165 -1.20 11.22 -30.60
CA HIS A 165 -0.87 10.24 -31.66
C HIS A 165 -1.30 8.83 -31.24
#